data_AF-A0A538QK78-F1
#
_entry.id   AF-A0A538QK78-F1
#
_cell.length_a   1.000
_cell.length_b   1.000
_cell.length_c   1.000
_cell.angle_alpha   90.00
_cell.angle_beta   90.00
_cell.angle_gamma   90.00
#
_symmetry.space_group_name_H-M   'P 1'
#
loop_
_entity.id
_entity.type
_entity.pdbx_description
1 polymer ?
#
loop_
_entity_poly.entity_id
_entity_poly.type
_entity_poly.pdbx_seq_one_letter_code
_entity_poly.pdbx_strand_id
1 'polypeptide(L)'
;MSTTIDHLITPHWAPLRNIEQGWAELTEDERAVVAERLEHTLRQPWHVAHQRDALGHFFAFLAQVETIAIEVPLRFLPAADPAAVPRLRRQLVDEVFHSALFARIAHELHLPSSQPPPPLASAEALLARIRSEPDPALSATLLNLVSEGWIEELFEHAGRWGIADHVFAAVLRDESRHVAEAESYISAVDPSRSAAVLGDFEDGLVAVLAEPLLALSIYDLAGYDGYRALTSGLLAKHKRQLAALGLAPSPRWLELDRLMERLLEVHRVSREQIEESAPVRVADTPWRRAARAMWTAPTDPTMRGGFDVPVGHIPRKLLTPVLVSAIGRAWATDAGRGLNRVIARDGIWQLPRVHVGVRVLVGDDVATVVITDADRRSVSDIAKMIGKGQAALIDMRARFQPGDTGGERLPGGMAQLVPAAFRHSVTISNVGKFGLTTGSGALSPYAPTTDITVGERRKLPLWRFIAYVPAWHVHLGCLQDHRVVDGQDAGLAMRLLREQLTRSAVRSLLIAPDTISGAIPDIQVGGVLGMFPSLSQLLGATSLLSGSFLVVVGPTKQGLL
;
A
#
# COMPACT_ATOMS: atom_id res chain seq x y z
N MET A 1 -8.92 5.87 -37.05
CA MET A 1 -8.22 6.02 -35.74
C MET A 1 -8.85 5.06 -34.72
N SER A 2 -8.21 4.79 -33.58
CA SER A 2 -8.74 3.86 -32.56
C SER A 2 -10.08 4.33 -32.02
N THR A 3 -11.06 3.44 -31.87
CA THR A 3 -12.36 3.73 -31.25
C THR A 3 -12.32 3.73 -29.72
N THR A 4 -11.24 3.22 -29.12
CA THR A 4 -11.06 3.16 -27.67
C THR A 4 -10.06 4.18 -27.18
N ILE A 5 -10.32 4.77 -26.00
CA ILE A 5 -9.43 5.74 -25.35
C ILE A 5 -8.20 5.09 -24.69
N ASP A 6 -8.15 3.76 -24.60
CA ASP A 6 -7.12 2.98 -23.91
C ASP A 6 -5.69 3.36 -24.30
N HIS A 7 -5.47 3.69 -25.57
CA HIS A 7 -4.17 4.10 -26.11
C HIS A 7 -3.65 5.43 -25.53
N LEU A 8 -4.54 6.25 -24.96
CA LEU A 8 -4.21 7.54 -24.36
C LEU A 8 -4.02 7.45 -22.84
N ILE A 9 -4.69 6.53 -22.14
CA ILE A 9 -4.75 6.52 -20.67
C ILE A 9 -4.03 5.33 -20.01
N THR A 10 -3.84 4.22 -20.73
CA THR A 10 -3.32 2.89 -20.29
C THR A 10 -2.70 2.80 -18.88
N PRO A 11 -3.14 1.92 -17.94
CA PRO A 11 -4.08 0.79 -18.07
C PRO A 11 -5.40 0.95 -17.30
N HIS A 12 -6.25 -0.08 -17.37
CA HIS A 12 -7.60 -0.14 -16.80
C HIS A 12 -7.67 0.29 -15.32
N TRP A 13 -8.47 1.33 -15.07
CA TRP A 13 -8.76 1.92 -13.77
C TRP A 13 -10.27 2.22 -13.70
N ALA A 14 -10.91 2.03 -12.54
CA ALA A 14 -12.38 1.98 -12.46
C ALA A 14 -13.14 3.24 -12.97
N PRO A 15 -12.62 4.48 -12.80
CA PRO A 15 -13.20 5.69 -13.38
C PRO A 15 -13.16 5.78 -14.91
N LEU A 16 -12.35 4.94 -15.59
CA LEU A 16 -12.25 4.95 -17.06
C LEU A 16 -13.58 4.67 -17.75
N ARG A 17 -14.51 3.94 -17.13
CA ARG A 17 -15.81 3.61 -17.76
C ARG A 17 -16.62 4.85 -18.15
N ASN A 18 -16.61 5.88 -17.31
CA ASN A 18 -17.33 7.12 -17.58
C ASN A 18 -16.62 7.94 -18.67
N ILE A 19 -15.28 7.90 -18.68
CA ILE A 19 -14.47 8.55 -19.72
C ILE A 19 -14.68 7.85 -21.07
N GLU A 20 -14.71 6.53 -21.09
CA GLU A 20 -15.02 5.71 -22.28
C GLU A 20 -16.43 6.02 -22.81
N GLN A 21 -17.41 6.20 -21.93
CA GLN A 21 -18.76 6.59 -22.31
C GLN A 21 -18.77 7.98 -22.98
N GLY A 22 -18.14 8.99 -22.37
CA GLY A 22 -18.01 10.31 -22.98
C GLY A 22 -17.28 10.27 -24.33
N TRP A 23 -16.18 9.52 -24.41
CA TRP A 23 -15.38 9.33 -25.61
C TRP A 23 -16.14 8.66 -26.77
N ALA A 24 -17.02 7.72 -26.45
CA ALA A 24 -17.86 7.05 -27.44
C ALA A 24 -18.83 8.01 -28.14
N GLU A 25 -19.32 9.02 -27.40
CA GLU A 25 -20.27 10.03 -27.89
C GLU A 25 -19.58 11.16 -28.69
N LEU A 26 -18.26 11.23 -28.70
CA LEU A 26 -17.51 12.19 -29.53
C LEU A 26 -17.49 11.76 -31.01
N THR A 27 -17.48 12.74 -31.91
CA THR A 27 -17.19 12.56 -33.33
C THR A 27 -15.69 12.28 -33.55
N GLU A 28 -15.31 11.91 -34.78
CA GLU A 28 -13.89 11.70 -35.11
C GLU A 28 -13.06 12.99 -34.94
N ASP A 29 -13.57 14.13 -35.39
CA ASP A 29 -12.91 15.43 -35.26
C ASP A 29 -12.75 15.85 -33.80
N GLU A 30 -13.78 15.67 -32.98
CA GLU A 30 -13.73 15.98 -31.55
C GLU A 30 -12.75 15.07 -30.80
N ARG A 31 -12.68 13.78 -31.14
CA ARG A 31 -11.65 12.86 -30.59
C ARG A 31 -10.25 13.30 -30.97
N ALA A 32 -10.04 13.76 -32.20
CA ALA A 32 -8.74 14.30 -32.63
C ALA A 32 -8.35 15.55 -31.82
N VAL A 33 -9.31 16.44 -31.54
CA VAL A 33 -9.10 17.61 -30.68
C VAL A 33 -8.67 17.20 -29.28
N VAL A 34 -9.34 16.24 -28.64
CA VAL A 34 -8.96 15.76 -27.30
C VAL A 34 -7.54 15.18 -27.31
N ALA A 35 -7.22 14.32 -28.29
CA ALA A 35 -5.91 13.70 -28.39
C ALA A 35 -4.78 14.73 -28.58
N GLU A 36 -4.97 15.72 -29.46
CA GLU A 36 -3.99 16.79 -29.69
C GLU A 36 -3.76 17.61 -28.41
N ARG A 37 -4.85 17.96 -27.70
CA ARG A 37 -4.77 18.74 -26.46
C ARG A 37 -4.06 17.98 -25.34
N LEU A 38 -4.33 16.68 -25.19
CA LEU A 38 -3.63 15.82 -24.23
C LEU A 38 -2.14 15.81 -24.51
N GLU A 39 -1.75 15.55 -25.75
CA GLU A 39 -0.35 15.50 -26.14
C GLU A 39 0.34 16.86 -25.94
N HIS A 40 -0.31 17.96 -26.33
CA HIS A 40 0.22 19.31 -26.14
C HIS A 40 0.45 19.63 -24.66
N THR A 41 -0.50 19.28 -23.79
CA THR A 41 -0.42 19.59 -22.36
C THR A 41 0.66 18.74 -21.69
N LEU A 42 0.69 17.44 -21.95
CA LEU A 42 1.64 16.49 -21.34
C LEU A 42 3.08 16.68 -21.81
N ARG A 43 3.32 17.25 -23.00
CA ARG A 43 4.68 17.58 -23.48
C ARG A 43 5.35 18.69 -22.67
N GLN A 44 4.61 19.48 -21.89
CA GLN A 44 5.17 20.57 -21.13
C GLN A 44 5.88 20.05 -19.87
N PRO A 45 7.11 20.49 -19.59
CA PRO A 45 7.82 20.07 -18.39
C PRO A 45 7.11 20.60 -17.14
N TRP A 46 7.05 19.78 -16.11
CA TRP A 46 6.50 20.15 -14.82
C TRP A 46 7.29 19.50 -13.69
N HIS A 47 7.37 20.21 -12.57
CA HIS A 47 8.19 19.81 -11.43
C HIS A 47 7.47 18.74 -10.61
N VAL A 48 7.79 17.48 -10.89
CA VAL A 48 7.36 16.32 -10.09
C VAL A 48 8.35 16.08 -8.94
N ALA A 49 8.63 17.11 -8.15
CA ALA A 49 9.60 17.04 -7.05
C ALA A 49 9.10 16.09 -5.90
N HIS A 50 9.62 16.26 -4.69
CA HIS A 50 9.49 15.35 -3.53
C HIS A 50 8.06 14.86 -3.17
N GLN A 51 7.02 15.48 -3.74
CA GLN A 51 5.60 15.23 -3.51
C GLN A 51 4.94 14.30 -4.56
N ARG A 52 5.73 13.54 -5.36
CA ARG A 52 5.21 12.65 -6.41
C ARG A 52 4.02 11.78 -5.96
N ASP A 53 4.09 11.17 -4.78
CA ASP A 53 3.01 10.32 -4.25
C ASP A 53 1.75 11.13 -3.95
N ALA A 54 1.90 12.29 -3.31
CA ALA A 54 0.79 13.18 -2.98
C ALA A 54 0.09 13.69 -4.24
N LEU A 55 0.89 14.09 -5.24
CA LEU A 55 0.43 14.50 -6.55
C LEU A 55 -0.30 13.36 -7.28
N GLY A 56 0.25 12.14 -7.21
CA GLY A 56 -0.37 10.95 -7.78
C GLY A 56 -1.75 10.68 -7.20
N HIS A 57 -1.88 10.67 -5.87
CA HIS A 57 -3.18 10.49 -5.21
C HIS A 57 -4.15 11.63 -5.51
N PHE A 58 -3.66 12.87 -5.58
CA PHE A 58 -4.51 14.03 -5.89
C PHE A 58 -5.07 13.94 -7.31
N PHE A 59 -4.25 13.65 -8.32
CA PHE A 59 -4.76 13.46 -9.69
C PHE A 59 -5.63 12.21 -9.84
N ALA A 60 -5.37 11.15 -9.09
CA ALA A 60 -6.27 10.00 -9.04
C ALA A 60 -7.63 10.38 -8.43
N PHE A 61 -7.67 11.27 -7.44
CA PHE A 61 -8.93 11.80 -6.94
C PHE A 61 -9.63 12.70 -7.97
N LEU A 62 -8.90 13.64 -8.60
CA LEU A 62 -9.46 14.52 -9.64
C LEU A 62 -10.06 13.70 -10.78
N ALA A 63 -9.33 12.71 -11.29
CA ALA A 63 -9.81 11.86 -12.36
C ALA A 63 -11.00 10.98 -11.97
N GLN A 64 -11.24 10.76 -10.68
CA GLN A 64 -12.45 10.08 -10.17
C GLN A 64 -13.65 11.04 -10.20
N VAL A 65 -13.50 12.22 -9.57
CA VAL A 65 -14.61 13.16 -9.41
C VAL A 65 -15.00 13.85 -10.72
N GLU A 66 -14.03 14.12 -11.60
CA GLU A 66 -14.26 14.78 -12.90
C GLU A 66 -15.21 13.99 -13.81
N THR A 67 -15.33 12.68 -13.60
CA THR A 67 -16.26 11.86 -14.37
C THR A 67 -17.72 12.31 -14.23
N ILE A 68 -18.06 13.01 -13.14
CA ILE A 68 -19.40 13.57 -12.96
C ILE A 68 -19.68 14.72 -13.93
N ALA A 69 -18.66 15.48 -14.31
CA ALA A 69 -18.80 16.60 -15.23
C ALA A 69 -19.07 16.12 -16.66
N ILE A 70 -18.55 14.95 -17.05
CA ILE A 70 -18.92 14.28 -18.32
C ILE A 70 -20.43 13.94 -18.36
N GLU A 71 -21.02 13.55 -17.24
CA GLU A 71 -22.43 13.14 -17.19
C GLU A 71 -23.40 14.29 -17.45
N VAL A 72 -22.97 15.51 -17.17
CA VAL A 72 -23.75 16.74 -17.38
C VAL A 72 -24.14 16.86 -18.88
N PRO A 73 -23.23 17.09 -19.83
CA PRO A 73 -23.60 17.19 -21.23
C PRO A 73 -24.21 15.90 -21.79
N LEU A 74 -23.79 14.71 -21.34
CA LEU A 74 -24.40 13.44 -21.76
C LEU A 74 -25.89 13.35 -21.43
N ARG A 75 -26.30 13.88 -20.29
CA ARG A 75 -27.69 13.85 -19.84
C ARG A 75 -28.55 14.90 -20.57
N PHE A 76 -27.99 16.07 -20.86
CA PHE A 76 -28.75 17.20 -21.40
C PHE A 76 -28.74 17.27 -22.94
N LEU A 77 -27.68 16.81 -23.61
CA LEU A 77 -27.57 16.81 -25.08
C LEU A 77 -28.80 16.20 -25.80
N PRO A 78 -29.37 15.06 -25.36
CA PRO A 78 -30.51 14.45 -26.06
C PRO A 78 -31.78 15.30 -26.08
N ALA A 79 -31.93 16.23 -25.12
CA ALA A 79 -33.12 17.07 -24.95
C ALA A 79 -32.81 18.57 -25.08
N ALA A 80 -31.60 18.93 -25.53
CA ALA A 80 -31.16 20.31 -25.61
C ALA A 80 -31.85 21.07 -26.73
N ASP A 81 -32.10 22.37 -26.49
CA ASP A 81 -32.47 23.31 -27.55
C ASP A 81 -31.36 23.33 -28.62
N PRO A 82 -31.69 23.33 -29.94
CA PRO A 82 -30.71 23.48 -31.01
C PRO A 82 -29.66 24.59 -30.80
N ALA A 83 -30.02 25.69 -30.13
CA ALA A 83 -29.09 26.78 -29.80
C ALA A 83 -28.05 26.41 -28.72
N ALA A 84 -28.38 25.48 -27.83
CA ALA A 84 -27.52 25.02 -26.73
C ALA A 84 -26.59 23.85 -27.15
N VAL A 85 -26.99 23.06 -28.15
CA VAL A 85 -26.24 21.88 -28.62
C VAL A 85 -24.75 22.17 -28.89
N PRO A 86 -24.34 23.25 -29.60
CA PRO A 86 -22.92 23.50 -29.86
C PRO A 86 -22.11 23.74 -28.57
N ARG A 87 -22.72 24.37 -27.56
CA ARG A 87 -22.06 24.63 -26.27
C ARG A 87 -21.90 23.33 -25.48
N LEU A 88 -22.95 22.52 -25.40
CA LEU A 88 -22.93 21.23 -24.71
C LEU A 88 -21.96 20.22 -25.35
N ARG A 89 -21.87 20.22 -26.69
CA ARG A 89 -20.86 19.40 -27.40
C ARG A 89 -19.45 19.83 -27.05
N ARG A 90 -19.19 21.14 -27.03
CA ARG A 90 -17.89 21.67 -26.62
C ARG A 90 -17.56 21.34 -25.17
N GLN A 91 -18.54 21.45 -24.27
CA GLN A 91 -18.37 21.06 -22.87
C GLN A 91 -18.03 19.57 -22.77
N LEU A 92 -18.75 18.67 -23.44
CA LEU A 92 -18.42 17.24 -23.47
C LEU A 92 -16.96 16.97 -23.92
N VAL A 93 -16.47 17.71 -24.93
CA VAL A 93 -15.07 17.61 -25.39
C VAL A 93 -14.09 18.05 -24.29
N ASP A 94 -14.40 19.15 -23.60
CA ASP A 94 -13.59 19.70 -22.52
C ASP A 94 -13.53 18.73 -21.33
N GLU A 95 -14.67 18.17 -20.90
CA GLU A 95 -14.73 17.23 -19.76
C GLU A 95 -14.03 15.90 -20.02
N VAL A 96 -14.18 15.37 -21.25
CA VAL A 96 -13.45 14.16 -21.66
C VAL A 96 -11.95 14.45 -21.69
N PHE A 97 -11.52 15.65 -22.10
CA PHE A 97 -10.13 16.08 -22.03
C PHE A 97 -9.62 16.17 -20.59
N HIS A 98 -10.34 16.84 -19.67
CA HIS A 98 -9.94 16.96 -18.26
C HIS A 98 -9.79 15.61 -17.59
N SER A 99 -10.81 14.76 -17.70
CA SER A 99 -10.82 13.43 -17.09
C SER A 99 -9.69 12.55 -17.62
N ALA A 100 -9.46 12.57 -18.95
CA ALA A 100 -8.37 11.81 -19.56
C ALA A 100 -6.99 12.34 -19.15
N LEU A 101 -6.84 13.66 -19.04
CA LEU A 101 -5.59 14.31 -18.63
C LEU A 101 -5.22 13.92 -17.20
N PHE A 102 -6.17 14.04 -16.27
CA PHE A 102 -5.94 13.67 -14.87
C PHE A 102 -5.66 12.17 -14.72
N ALA A 103 -6.41 11.31 -15.43
CA ALA A 103 -6.21 9.87 -15.38
C ALA A 103 -4.83 9.47 -15.91
N ARG A 104 -4.41 10.09 -17.02
CA ARG A 104 -3.09 9.86 -17.62
C ARG A 104 -1.96 10.30 -16.70
N ILE A 105 -2.08 11.50 -16.13
CA ILE A 105 -1.14 12.02 -15.15
C ILE A 105 -1.06 11.08 -13.93
N ALA A 106 -2.20 10.68 -13.37
CA ALA A 106 -2.25 9.77 -12.24
C ALA A 106 -1.52 8.47 -12.57
N HIS A 107 -1.74 7.90 -13.75
CA HIS A 107 -1.02 6.72 -14.19
C HIS A 107 0.49 6.94 -14.25
N GLU A 108 0.95 8.00 -14.93
CA GLU A 108 2.38 8.29 -15.10
C GLU A 108 3.10 8.51 -13.76
N LEU A 109 2.43 9.12 -12.79
CA LEU A 109 2.94 9.33 -11.43
C LEU A 109 3.07 8.02 -10.63
N HIS A 110 2.25 7.01 -10.92
CA HIS A 110 2.28 5.72 -10.24
C HIS A 110 3.15 4.66 -10.91
N LEU A 111 3.83 4.96 -12.04
CA LEU A 111 4.83 4.04 -12.59
C LEU A 111 5.99 3.83 -11.59
N PRO A 112 6.47 2.58 -11.38
CA PRO A 112 6.20 1.36 -12.18
C PRO A 112 5.02 0.50 -11.71
N SER A 113 4.27 0.89 -10.67
CA SER A 113 3.14 0.13 -10.08
C SER A 113 1.99 -0.16 -11.05
N SER A 114 2.08 0.33 -12.29
CA SER A 114 1.15 0.26 -13.43
C SER A 114 -0.27 0.77 -13.18
N GLN A 115 -0.77 0.86 -11.94
CA GLN A 115 -2.12 1.34 -11.64
C GLN A 115 -2.14 2.46 -10.59
N PRO A 116 -2.97 3.50 -10.79
CA PRO A 116 -3.35 4.43 -9.73
C PRO A 116 -4.03 3.70 -8.56
N PRO A 117 -4.13 4.32 -7.36
CA PRO A 117 -4.87 3.75 -6.24
C PRO A 117 -6.34 3.47 -6.60
N PRO A 118 -7.01 2.56 -5.87
CA PRO A 118 -8.44 2.39 -6.02
C PRO A 118 -9.18 3.71 -5.73
N PRO A 119 -10.35 3.95 -6.37
CA PRO A 119 -11.18 5.12 -6.11
C PRO A 119 -11.53 5.26 -4.63
N LEU A 120 -11.67 6.50 -4.14
CA LEU A 120 -12.10 6.76 -2.76
C LEU A 120 -13.56 6.34 -2.60
N ALA A 121 -13.83 5.54 -1.57
CA ALA A 121 -15.16 5.00 -1.32
C ALA A 121 -16.19 6.09 -0.99
N SER A 122 -15.79 7.13 -0.25
CA SER A 122 -16.62 8.31 0.03
C SER A 122 -16.99 9.08 -1.23
N ALA A 123 -16.02 9.28 -2.14
CA ALA A 123 -16.28 9.95 -3.41
C ALA A 123 -17.20 9.11 -4.29
N GLU A 124 -16.99 7.78 -4.39
CA GLU A 124 -17.93 6.90 -5.09
C GLU A 124 -19.35 6.96 -4.50
N ALA A 125 -19.48 6.98 -3.18
CA ALA A 125 -20.78 7.07 -2.51
C ALA A 125 -21.49 8.41 -2.81
N LEU A 126 -20.76 9.53 -2.80
CA LEU A 126 -21.28 10.84 -3.17
C LEU A 126 -21.73 10.85 -4.64
N LEU A 127 -20.88 10.40 -5.56
CA LEU A 127 -21.20 10.35 -6.99
C LEU A 127 -22.40 9.44 -7.27
N ALA A 128 -22.47 8.27 -6.62
CA ALA A 128 -23.60 7.36 -6.73
C ALA A 128 -24.90 7.99 -6.23
N ARG A 129 -24.86 8.77 -5.13
CA ARG A 129 -26.01 9.49 -4.59
C ARG A 129 -26.57 10.52 -5.56
N ILE A 130 -25.70 11.25 -6.26
CA ILE A 130 -26.07 12.24 -7.28
C ILE A 130 -26.74 11.53 -8.46
N ARG A 131 -26.13 10.43 -8.95
CA ARG A 131 -26.65 9.61 -10.05
C ARG A 131 -27.99 8.96 -9.75
N SER A 132 -28.23 8.57 -8.49
CA SER A 132 -29.45 7.89 -8.09
C SER A 132 -30.63 8.82 -7.83
N GLU A 133 -30.45 10.15 -7.91
CA GLU A 133 -31.52 11.11 -7.62
C GLU A 133 -32.61 11.07 -8.71
N PRO A 134 -33.84 10.63 -8.38
CA PRO A 134 -34.90 10.47 -9.36
C PRO A 134 -35.48 11.79 -9.87
N ASP A 135 -35.44 12.87 -9.07
CA ASP A 135 -35.93 14.18 -9.49
C ASP A 135 -34.91 14.84 -10.43
N PRO A 136 -35.27 15.09 -11.72
CA PRO A 136 -34.34 15.68 -12.67
C PRO A 136 -33.86 17.08 -12.28
N ALA A 137 -34.71 17.90 -11.65
CA ALA A 137 -34.34 19.26 -11.25
C ALA A 137 -33.38 19.23 -10.05
N LEU A 138 -33.63 18.34 -9.09
CA LEU A 138 -32.77 18.17 -7.93
C LEU A 138 -31.44 17.52 -8.32
N SER A 139 -31.47 16.51 -9.20
CA SER A 139 -30.27 15.87 -9.71
C SER A 139 -29.39 16.86 -10.49
N ALA A 140 -29.99 17.69 -11.37
CA ALA A 140 -29.27 18.78 -12.05
C ALA A 140 -28.66 19.79 -11.06
N THR A 141 -29.39 20.11 -9.99
CA THR A 141 -28.91 20.99 -8.92
C THR A 141 -27.70 20.41 -8.20
N LEU A 142 -27.75 19.13 -7.81
CA LEU A 142 -26.64 18.45 -7.14
C LEU A 142 -25.41 18.34 -8.05
N LEU A 143 -25.61 18.04 -9.34
CA LEU A 143 -24.54 18.02 -10.33
C LEU A 143 -23.84 19.38 -10.40
N ASN A 144 -24.59 20.46 -10.54
CA ASN A 144 -24.04 21.82 -10.61
C ASN A 144 -23.34 22.25 -9.31
N LEU A 145 -23.86 21.86 -8.13
CA LEU A 145 -23.20 22.12 -6.85
C LEU A 145 -21.83 21.44 -6.77
N VAL A 146 -21.63 20.28 -7.42
CA VAL A 146 -20.33 19.60 -7.45
C VAL A 146 -19.43 20.13 -8.56
N SER A 147 -19.89 20.18 -9.81
CA SER A 147 -19.06 20.57 -10.96
C SER A 147 -18.66 22.05 -10.88
N GLU A 148 -19.63 22.94 -11.00
CA GLU A 148 -19.43 24.40 -10.98
C GLU A 148 -19.15 24.93 -9.58
N GLY A 149 -19.48 24.17 -8.55
CA GLY A 149 -19.17 24.52 -7.16
C GLY A 149 -17.79 24.05 -6.77
N TRP A 150 -17.72 22.79 -6.40
CA TRP A 150 -16.59 22.21 -5.69
C TRP A 150 -15.39 21.95 -6.57
N ILE A 151 -15.60 21.37 -7.75
CA ILE A 151 -14.53 20.98 -8.67
C ILE A 151 -13.82 22.24 -9.20
N GLU A 152 -14.56 23.25 -9.66
CA GLU A 152 -13.96 24.51 -10.11
C GLU A 152 -13.17 25.21 -9.00
N GLU A 153 -13.70 25.29 -7.77
CA GLU A 153 -12.97 25.90 -6.64
C GLU A 153 -11.70 25.12 -6.30
N LEU A 154 -11.76 23.79 -6.40
CA LEU A 154 -10.60 22.93 -6.23
C LEU A 154 -9.53 23.23 -7.27
N PHE A 155 -9.90 23.42 -8.54
CA PHE A 155 -8.97 23.80 -9.61
C PHE A 155 -8.37 25.19 -9.42
N GLU A 156 -9.17 26.17 -9.01
CA GLU A 156 -8.67 27.51 -8.73
C GLU A 156 -7.62 27.51 -7.63
N HIS A 157 -7.87 26.76 -6.55
CA HIS A 157 -6.91 26.64 -5.46
C HIS A 157 -5.69 25.85 -5.88
N ALA A 158 -5.85 24.73 -6.60
CA ALA A 158 -4.74 23.92 -7.09
C ALA A 158 -3.81 24.73 -8.01
N GLY A 159 -4.36 25.58 -8.88
CA GLY A 159 -3.61 26.49 -9.73
C GLY A 159 -2.79 27.54 -8.98
N ARG A 160 -3.05 27.77 -7.68
CA ARG A 160 -2.29 28.70 -6.82
C ARG A 160 -1.17 28.01 -6.02
N TRP A 161 -1.12 26.67 -6.02
CA TRP A 161 -0.11 25.92 -5.25
C TRP A 161 1.27 25.93 -5.92
N GLY A 162 1.37 26.39 -7.18
CA GLY A 162 2.62 26.36 -7.95
C GLY A 162 3.00 24.94 -8.41
N ILE A 163 2.00 24.06 -8.53
CA ILE A 163 2.15 22.66 -8.87
C ILE A 163 1.28 22.38 -10.10
N ALA A 164 1.91 21.88 -11.16
CA ALA A 164 1.23 21.57 -12.42
C ALA A 164 0.51 22.78 -13.06
N ASP A 165 1.08 23.97 -12.97
CA ASP A 165 0.46 25.23 -13.42
C ASP A 165 -0.14 25.16 -14.83
N HIS A 166 0.55 24.52 -15.77
CA HIS A 166 0.06 24.39 -17.14
C HIS A 166 -1.15 23.46 -17.28
N VAL A 167 -1.25 22.44 -16.41
CA VAL A 167 -2.39 21.52 -16.35
C VAL A 167 -3.62 22.28 -15.88
N PHE A 168 -3.53 22.95 -14.72
CA PHE A 168 -4.64 23.73 -14.18
C PHE A 168 -4.99 24.95 -15.04
N ALA A 169 -4.02 25.59 -15.69
CA ALA A 169 -4.30 26.66 -16.65
C ALA A 169 -5.00 26.16 -17.92
N ALA A 170 -4.77 24.92 -18.35
CA ALA A 170 -5.53 24.33 -19.45
C ALA A 170 -6.98 24.07 -19.04
N VAL A 171 -7.19 23.52 -17.85
CA VAL A 171 -8.52 23.20 -17.29
C VAL A 171 -9.33 24.47 -16.99
N LEU A 172 -8.78 25.43 -16.26
CA LEU A 172 -9.48 26.68 -15.89
C LEU A 172 -9.90 27.54 -17.09
N ARG A 173 -9.18 27.46 -18.22
CA ARG A 173 -9.58 28.13 -19.47
C ARG A 173 -10.83 27.51 -20.09
N ASP A 174 -11.11 26.26 -19.79
CA ASP A 174 -12.28 25.53 -20.25
C ASP A 174 -13.46 25.78 -19.31
N GLU A 175 -13.26 25.69 -17.99
CA GLU A 175 -14.30 26.01 -17.00
C GLU A 175 -14.94 27.39 -17.24
N SER A 176 -14.12 28.41 -17.55
CA SER A 176 -14.61 29.78 -17.79
C SER A 176 -15.60 29.95 -18.96
N ARG A 177 -15.76 28.94 -19.83
CA ARG A 177 -16.66 28.95 -20.99
C ARG A 177 -17.79 27.93 -20.90
N HIS A 178 -17.83 27.12 -19.84
CA HIS A 178 -18.91 26.16 -19.60
C HIS A 178 -20.22 26.89 -19.31
N VAL A 179 -21.33 26.17 -19.50
CA VAL A 179 -22.66 26.74 -19.27
C VAL A 179 -23.07 26.41 -17.85
N ALA A 180 -23.56 27.40 -17.11
CA ALA A 180 -24.33 27.13 -15.89
C ALA A 180 -25.70 26.54 -16.29
N GLU A 181 -25.71 25.27 -16.70
CA GLU A 181 -26.90 24.57 -17.23
C GLU A 181 -28.07 24.55 -16.25
N ALA A 182 -27.73 24.69 -14.98
CA ALA A 182 -28.65 24.74 -13.90
C ALA A 182 -29.60 25.95 -14.00
N GLU A 183 -29.25 27.08 -14.64
CA GLU A 183 -30.15 28.25 -14.69
C GLU A 183 -31.54 27.94 -15.28
N SER A 184 -31.64 26.99 -16.21
CA SER A 184 -32.93 26.59 -16.80
C SER A 184 -33.71 25.55 -15.99
N TYR A 185 -33.03 24.68 -15.22
CA TYR A 185 -33.65 23.62 -14.41
C TYR A 185 -33.84 23.98 -12.93
N ILE A 186 -33.05 24.92 -12.39
CA ILE A 186 -33.04 25.35 -10.98
C ILE A 186 -34.36 25.99 -10.55
N SER A 187 -35.03 26.70 -11.46
CA SER A 187 -36.21 27.51 -11.14
C SER A 187 -37.42 26.71 -10.60
N ALA A 188 -37.33 25.37 -10.59
CA ALA A 188 -38.40 24.45 -10.19
C ALA A 188 -38.14 23.67 -8.88
N VAL A 189 -37.01 23.86 -8.19
CA VAL A 189 -36.68 23.06 -6.99
C VAL A 189 -37.56 23.46 -5.80
N ASP A 190 -38.30 22.50 -5.23
CA ASP A 190 -39.08 22.66 -4.01
C ASP A 190 -38.17 22.57 -2.76
N PRO A 191 -37.98 23.65 -1.98
CA PRO A 191 -37.10 23.66 -0.81
C PRO A 191 -37.49 22.64 0.27
N SER A 192 -38.77 22.30 0.37
CA SER A 192 -39.27 21.36 1.38
C SER A 192 -38.93 19.90 1.04
N ARG A 193 -38.80 19.58 -0.24
CA ARG A 193 -38.45 18.24 -0.74
C ARG A 193 -36.94 18.06 -0.89
N SER A 194 -36.19 19.15 -1.07
CA SER A 194 -34.74 19.10 -1.25
C SER A 194 -33.95 19.02 0.05
N ALA A 195 -34.50 19.42 1.20
CA ALA A 195 -33.75 19.52 2.45
C ALA A 195 -33.07 18.21 2.91
N ALA A 196 -33.76 17.08 2.84
CA ALA A 196 -33.20 15.78 3.23
C ALA A 196 -32.12 15.32 2.23
N VAL A 197 -32.40 15.46 0.93
CA VAL A 197 -31.47 15.14 -0.14
C VAL A 197 -30.20 15.97 -0.07
N LEU A 198 -30.34 17.27 0.18
CA LEU A 198 -29.23 18.20 0.37
C LEU A 198 -28.42 17.84 1.62
N GLY A 199 -29.06 17.44 2.71
CA GLY A 199 -28.36 16.95 3.90
C GLY A 199 -27.51 15.71 3.63
N ASP A 200 -28.06 14.71 2.93
CA ASP A 200 -27.32 13.51 2.55
C ASP A 200 -26.15 13.82 1.61
N PHE A 201 -26.37 14.75 0.66
CA PHE A 201 -25.34 15.22 -0.26
C PHE A 201 -24.21 15.94 0.48
N GLU A 202 -24.54 16.84 1.40
CA GLU A 202 -23.59 17.54 2.26
C GLU A 202 -22.80 16.59 3.15
N ASP A 203 -23.44 15.57 3.74
CA ASP A 203 -22.74 14.52 4.49
C ASP A 203 -21.72 13.78 3.60
N GLY A 204 -22.05 13.54 2.33
CA GLY A 204 -21.13 12.98 1.34
C GLY A 204 -19.94 13.89 1.05
N LEU A 205 -20.16 15.20 0.88
CA LEU A 205 -19.08 16.18 0.70
C LEU A 205 -18.13 16.21 1.91
N VAL A 206 -18.68 16.19 3.13
CA VAL A 206 -17.89 16.12 4.36
C VAL A 206 -17.08 14.83 4.43
N ALA A 207 -17.68 13.69 4.07
CA ALA A 207 -16.97 12.41 4.04
C ALA A 207 -15.77 12.44 3.08
N VAL A 208 -15.92 13.03 1.89
CA VAL A 208 -14.83 13.21 0.91
C VAL A 208 -13.73 14.09 1.46
N LEU A 209 -14.05 15.25 2.06
CA LEU A 209 -13.04 16.14 2.67
C LEU A 209 -12.31 15.50 3.85
N ALA A 210 -12.97 14.62 4.58
CA ALA A 210 -12.42 13.92 5.73
C ALA A 210 -11.54 12.73 5.34
N GLU A 211 -11.46 12.35 4.06
CA GLU A 211 -10.61 11.25 3.60
C GLU A 211 -9.13 11.53 3.91
N PRO A 212 -8.48 10.73 4.78
CA PRO A 212 -7.13 11.02 5.22
C PRO A 212 -6.12 11.06 4.07
N LEU A 213 -6.31 10.21 3.05
CA LEU A 213 -5.42 10.16 1.89
C LEU A 213 -5.48 11.46 1.10
N LEU A 214 -6.69 11.98 0.85
CA LEU A 214 -6.89 13.22 0.13
C LEU A 214 -6.42 14.42 0.96
N ALA A 215 -6.83 14.49 2.22
CA ALA A 215 -6.47 15.60 3.11
C ALA A 215 -4.96 15.73 3.30
N LEU A 216 -4.25 14.62 3.54
CA LEU A 216 -2.79 14.62 3.68
C LEU A 216 -2.08 14.91 2.35
N SER A 217 -2.62 14.45 1.22
CA SER A 217 -2.07 14.80 -0.10
C SER A 217 -2.18 16.29 -0.37
N ILE A 218 -3.35 16.91 -0.15
CA ILE A 218 -3.52 18.36 -0.31
C ILE A 218 -2.61 19.10 0.67
N TYR A 219 -2.48 18.62 1.91
CA TYR A 219 -1.58 19.22 2.88
C TYR A 219 -0.11 19.16 2.45
N ASP A 220 0.35 18.03 1.90
CA ASP A 220 1.73 17.88 1.40
C ASP A 220 1.98 18.78 0.20
N LEU A 221 0.99 18.98 -0.68
CA LEU A 221 1.07 19.82 -1.88
C LEU A 221 0.99 21.32 -1.57
N ALA A 222 0.00 21.72 -0.77
CA ALA A 222 -0.40 23.12 -0.59
C ALA A 222 0.11 23.74 0.73
N GLY A 223 0.61 22.91 1.64
CA GLY A 223 0.88 23.29 3.02
C GLY A 223 -0.38 23.63 3.81
N TYR A 224 -0.19 24.02 5.07
CA TYR A 224 -1.29 24.38 5.97
C TYR A 224 -2.15 25.52 5.42
N ASP A 225 -1.52 26.60 4.96
CA ASP A 225 -2.23 27.78 4.45
C ASP A 225 -3.04 27.46 3.20
N GLY A 226 -2.49 26.67 2.27
CA GLY A 226 -3.17 26.27 1.05
C GLY A 226 -4.35 25.33 1.32
N TYR A 227 -4.18 24.34 2.21
CA TYR A 227 -5.26 23.44 2.65
C TYR A 227 -6.39 24.23 3.31
N ARG A 228 -6.06 25.12 4.24
CA ARG A 228 -7.02 25.97 4.95
C ARG A 228 -7.80 26.89 4.01
N ALA A 229 -7.09 27.51 3.05
CA ALA A 229 -7.69 28.38 2.06
C ALA A 229 -8.69 27.60 1.18
N LEU A 230 -8.32 26.39 0.73
CA LEU A 230 -9.21 25.52 -0.05
C LEU A 230 -10.47 25.16 0.75
N THR A 231 -10.34 24.65 1.98
CA THR A 231 -11.51 24.25 2.77
C THR A 231 -12.45 25.43 3.02
N SER A 232 -11.89 26.61 3.32
CA SER A 232 -12.68 27.82 3.52
C SER A 232 -13.38 28.27 2.23
N GLY A 233 -12.67 28.20 1.09
CA GLY A 233 -13.20 28.51 -0.24
C GLY A 233 -14.39 27.61 -0.62
N LEU A 234 -14.23 26.29 -0.45
CA LEU A 234 -15.28 25.30 -0.72
C LEU A 234 -16.54 25.54 0.12
N LEU A 235 -16.39 25.73 1.44
CA LEU A 235 -17.52 26.02 2.33
C LEU A 235 -18.23 27.32 1.95
N ALA A 236 -17.47 28.36 1.63
CA ALA A 236 -18.01 29.66 1.23
C ALA A 236 -18.71 29.60 -0.13
N LYS A 237 -18.15 28.90 -1.12
CA LYS A 237 -18.75 28.75 -2.45
C LYS A 237 -20.03 27.93 -2.38
N HIS A 238 -20.06 26.83 -1.64
CA HIS A 238 -21.25 26.02 -1.41
C HIS A 238 -22.41 26.85 -0.84
N LYS A 239 -22.15 27.65 0.20
CA LYS A 239 -23.14 28.58 0.77
C LYS A 239 -23.65 29.59 -0.24
N ARG A 240 -22.76 30.20 -1.03
CA ARG A 240 -23.14 31.20 -2.05
C ARG A 240 -24.03 30.57 -3.12
N GLN A 241 -23.69 29.37 -3.58
CA GLN A 241 -24.48 28.67 -4.58
C GLN A 241 -25.85 28.30 -4.02
N LEU A 242 -25.94 27.67 -2.84
CA LEU A 242 -27.25 27.37 -2.22
C LEU A 242 -28.12 28.62 -2.07
N ALA A 243 -27.54 29.75 -1.63
CA ALA A 243 -28.27 31.00 -1.52
C ALA A 243 -28.81 31.51 -2.87
N ALA A 244 -28.04 31.38 -3.96
CA ALA A 244 -28.49 31.72 -5.31
C ALA A 244 -29.66 30.84 -5.78
N LEU A 245 -29.77 29.62 -5.25
CA LEU A 245 -30.88 28.69 -5.51
C LEU A 245 -32.09 28.88 -4.59
N GLY A 246 -32.03 29.82 -3.64
CA GLY A 246 -33.04 29.95 -2.59
C GLY A 246 -33.06 28.79 -1.59
N LEU A 247 -31.97 28.03 -1.49
CA LEU A 247 -31.78 26.94 -0.55
C LEU A 247 -30.91 27.38 0.64
N ALA A 248 -30.99 26.63 1.74
CA ALA A 248 -30.16 26.82 2.92
C ALA A 248 -29.33 25.56 3.20
N PRO A 249 -28.08 25.70 3.71
CA PRO A 249 -27.30 24.54 4.13
C PRO A 249 -27.99 23.76 5.26
N SER A 250 -27.71 22.46 5.37
CA SER A 250 -28.24 21.66 6.47
C SER A 250 -27.69 22.10 7.83
N PRO A 251 -28.38 21.76 8.94
CA PRO A 251 -27.88 22.05 10.28
C PRO A 251 -26.48 21.47 10.54
N ARG A 252 -26.17 20.28 10.00
CA ARG A 252 -24.85 19.64 10.12
C ARG A 252 -23.77 20.43 9.39
N TRP A 253 -24.07 20.95 8.21
CA TRP A 253 -23.17 21.83 7.47
C TRP A 253 -22.84 23.10 8.26
N LEU A 254 -23.86 23.73 8.83
CA LEU A 254 -23.70 24.92 9.65
C LEU A 254 -22.88 24.63 10.93
N GLU A 255 -23.00 23.43 11.49
CA GLU A 255 -22.16 23.00 12.62
C GLU A 255 -20.70 22.82 12.22
N LEU A 256 -20.43 22.17 11.09
CA LEU A 256 -19.08 22.03 10.54
C LEU A 256 -18.45 23.40 10.27
N ASP A 257 -19.19 24.26 9.61
CA ASP A 257 -18.75 25.61 9.27
C ASP A 257 -18.42 26.43 10.53
N ARG A 258 -19.29 26.42 11.55
CA ARG A 258 -18.99 27.03 12.86
C ARG A 258 -17.83 26.36 13.59
N LEU A 259 -17.63 25.06 13.40
CA LEU A 259 -16.48 24.35 13.98
C LEU A 259 -15.19 24.82 13.29
N MET A 260 -15.19 24.92 11.96
CA MET A 260 -14.06 25.42 11.20
C MET A 260 -13.77 26.88 11.55
N GLU A 261 -14.78 27.76 11.58
CA GLU A 261 -14.64 29.15 12.06
C GLU A 261 -14.06 29.19 13.47
N ARG A 262 -14.53 28.35 14.41
CA ARG A 262 -13.98 28.30 15.77
C ARG A 262 -12.56 27.75 15.81
N LEU A 263 -12.22 26.74 15.02
CA LEU A 263 -10.83 26.26 14.90
C LEU A 263 -9.92 27.35 14.35
N LEU A 264 -10.43 28.20 13.46
CA LEU A 264 -9.75 29.36 12.89
C LEU A 264 -9.66 30.55 13.87
N GLU A 265 -10.69 30.77 14.71
CA GLU A 265 -10.70 31.81 15.76
C GLU A 265 -9.89 31.42 17.01
N VAL A 266 -9.75 30.12 17.28
CA VAL A 266 -8.90 29.58 18.37
C VAL A 266 -7.39 29.76 18.06
N HIS A 267 -7.02 30.41 16.96
CA HIS A 267 -5.66 30.88 16.65
C HIS A 267 -5.19 32.07 17.53
N ARG A 268 -5.28 31.91 18.85
CA ARG A 268 -4.22 32.36 19.77
C ARG A 268 -3.04 31.38 19.82
N VAL A 269 -3.12 30.29 19.05
CA VAL A 269 -2.01 29.39 18.76
C VAL A 269 -1.14 30.07 17.70
N SER A 270 0.14 30.33 17.99
CA SER A 270 1.02 31.00 17.03
C SER A 270 1.22 30.13 15.78
N ARG A 271 1.56 30.75 14.65
CA ARG A 271 1.94 30.03 13.41
C ARG A 271 3.02 28.96 13.70
N GLU A 272 3.97 29.27 14.58
CA GLU A 272 4.99 28.33 15.07
C GLU A 272 4.38 27.10 15.76
N GLN A 273 3.38 27.26 16.63
CA GLN A 273 2.75 26.12 17.31
C GLN A 273 1.94 25.22 16.36
N ILE A 274 1.37 25.80 15.29
CA ILE A 274 0.71 25.03 14.22
C ILE A 274 1.76 24.28 13.38
N GLU A 275 2.86 24.94 13.02
CA GLU A 275 3.97 24.32 12.29
C GLU A 275 4.68 23.22 13.13
N GLU A 276 4.78 23.40 14.45
CA GLU A 276 5.31 22.39 15.39
C GLU A 276 4.40 21.17 15.57
N SER A 277 3.08 21.33 15.42
CA SER A 277 2.09 20.26 15.54
C SER A 277 1.62 19.70 14.20
N ALA A 278 2.06 20.30 13.10
CA ALA A 278 1.77 19.85 11.76
C ALA A 278 2.31 18.42 11.54
N PRO A 279 1.56 17.55 10.84
CA PRO A 279 2.10 16.27 10.42
C PRO A 279 3.31 16.50 9.51
N VAL A 280 4.51 16.14 9.99
CA VAL A 280 5.73 16.20 9.19
C VAL A 280 5.92 14.85 8.51
N ARG A 281 6.12 14.86 7.20
CA ARG A 281 6.51 13.67 6.46
C ARG A 281 7.88 13.21 6.95
N VAL A 282 7.93 12.07 7.63
CA VAL A 282 9.18 11.45 8.03
C VAL A 282 9.79 10.79 6.80
N ALA A 283 11.06 11.08 6.51
CA ALA A 283 11.77 10.42 5.43
C ALA A 283 11.69 8.90 5.59
N ASP A 284 11.27 8.21 4.52
CA ASP A 284 11.26 6.76 4.56
C ASP A 284 12.69 6.24 4.62
N THR A 285 12.97 5.35 5.58
CA THR A 285 14.18 4.53 5.52
C THR A 285 14.07 3.56 4.33
N PRO A 286 15.20 3.06 3.79
CA PRO A 286 15.20 1.97 2.83
C PRO A 286 14.24 0.82 3.19
N TRP A 287 14.17 0.47 4.48
CA TRP A 287 13.22 -0.48 5.03
C TRP A 287 11.76 -0.02 4.94
N ARG A 288 11.42 1.21 5.38
CA ARG A 288 10.02 1.67 5.34
C ARG A 288 9.46 1.67 3.92
N ARG A 289 10.27 2.04 2.92
CA ARG A 289 9.88 1.91 1.51
C ARG A 289 9.61 0.46 1.10
N ALA A 290 10.55 -0.44 1.40
CA ALA A 290 10.38 -1.86 1.09
C ALA A 290 9.18 -2.46 1.85
N ALA A 291 9.01 -2.12 3.12
CA ALA A 291 7.94 -2.63 3.96
C ALA A 291 6.56 -2.16 3.48
N ARG A 292 6.40 -0.90 3.08
CA ARG A 292 5.15 -0.39 2.49
C ARG A 292 4.85 -1.00 1.12
N ALA A 293 5.87 -1.37 0.35
CA ALA A 293 5.70 -2.06 -0.93
C ALA A 293 5.37 -3.56 -0.75
N MET A 294 5.88 -4.20 0.31
CA MET A 294 5.69 -5.62 0.59
C MET A 294 4.45 -5.93 1.43
N TRP A 295 4.15 -5.11 2.43
CA TRP A 295 3.03 -5.29 3.34
C TRP A 295 1.96 -4.24 3.02
N THR A 296 1.04 -4.63 2.16
CA THR A 296 -0.27 -3.98 2.06
C THR A 296 -1.19 -4.50 3.18
N ALA A 297 -2.41 -3.97 3.28
CA ALA A 297 -3.42 -4.53 4.19
C ALA A 297 -3.52 -6.04 3.94
N PRO A 298 -3.38 -6.89 4.99
CA PRO A 298 -3.31 -8.33 4.80
C PRO A 298 -4.64 -8.84 4.23
N THR A 299 -4.62 -9.27 2.97
CA THR A 299 -5.77 -9.89 2.28
C THR A 299 -5.81 -11.41 2.46
N ASP A 300 -4.68 -12.00 2.85
CA ASP A 300 -4.53 -13.45 2.91
C ASP A 300 -5.05 -14.01 4.25
N PRO A 301 -5.81 -15.12 4.22
CA PRO A 301 -6.36 -15.71 5.43
C PRO A 301 -5.24 -16.21 6.32
N THR A 302 -5.11 -15.62 7.50
CA THR A 302 -3.99 -15.85 8.41
C THR A 302 -4.47 -16.50 9.69
N MET A 303 -3.90 -17.66 10.03
CA MET A 303 -4.13 -18.34 11.32
C MET A 303 -3.16 -17.85 12.38
N ARG A 304 -3.67 -17.68 13.59
CA ARG A 304 -2.88 -17.37 14.79
C ARG A 304 -3.04 -18.46 15.84
N GLY A 305 -1.92 -18.92 16.39
CA GLY A 305 -1.89 -19.85 17.51
C GLY A 305 -0.68 -19.60 18.41
N GLY A 306 -0.56 -20.38 19.47
CA GLY A 306 0.64 -20.31 20.31
C GLY A 306 0.58 -21.25 21.50
N PHE A 307 1.74 -21.49 22.11
CA PHE A 307 1.87 -22.37 23.27
C PHE A 307 3.09 -22.03 24.13
N ASP A 308 2.99 -22.28 25.44
CA ASP A 308 4.12 -22.16 26.34
C ASP A 308 4.98 -23.42 26.35
N VAL A 309 6.30 -23.25 26.38
CA VAL A 309 7.28 -24.36 26.44
C VAL A 309 8.23 -24.15 27.62
N PRO A 310 8.49 -25.20 28.44
CA PRO A 310 9.49 -25.13 29.49
C PRO A 310 10.91 -25.02 28.90
N VAL A 311 11.62 -23.94 29.21
CA VAL A 311 12.99 -23.68 28.72
C VAL A 311 14.03 -23.56 29.83
N GLY A 312 13.67 -23.95 31.06
CA GLY A 312 14.57 -23.90 32.22
C GLY A 312 15.92 -24.59 32.01
N HIS A 313 15.94 -25.62 31.19
CA HIS A 313 17.11 -26.42 30.87
C HIS A 313 17.92 -25.90 29.66
N ILE A 314 17.45 -24.84 28.99
CA ILE A 314 18.13 -24.20 27.86
C ILE A 314 18.96 -23.02 28.38
N PRO A 315 20.27 -22.94 28.10
CA PRO A 315 21.09 -21.78 28.45
C PRO A 315 20.53 -20.50 27.82
N ARG A 316 20.42 -19.41 28.60
CA ARG A 316 19.76 -18.17 28.15
C ARG A 316 20.32 -17.61 26.85
N LYS A 317 21.65 -17.60 26.70
CA LYS A 317 22.35 -17.11 25.50
C LYS A 317 22.16 -18.00 24.26
N LEU A 318 21.78 -19.26 24.46
CA LEU A 318 21.60 -20.24 23.37
C LEU A 318 20.14 -20.50 23.04
N LEU A 319 19.20 -19.76 23.64
CA LEU A 319 17.76 -19.96 23.40
C LEU A 319 17.40 -19.89 21.91
N THR A 320 17.81 -18.82 21.22
CA THR A 320 17.51 -18.68 19.78
C THR A 320 18.19 -19.76 18.93
N PRO A 321 19.50 -20.04 19.05
CA PRO A 321 20.14 -21.14 18.31
C PRO A 321 19.51 -22.53 18.57
N VAL A 322 19.13 -22.84 19.81
CA VAL A 322 18.45 -24.09 20.15
C VAL A 322 17.07 -24.16 19.50
N LEU A 323 16.30 -23.07 19.54
CA LEU A 323 14.98 -23.01 18.90
C LEU A 323 15.09 -23.17 17.38
N VAL A 324 16.08 -22.55 16.74
CA VAL A 324 16.33 -22.71 15.29
C VAL A 324 16.62 -24.19 14.95
N SER A 325 17.50 -24.85 15.71
CA SER A 325 17.79 -26.28 15.51
C SER A 325 16.57 -27.16 15.74
N ALA A 326 15.79 -26.87 16.80
CA ALA A 326 14.56 -27.60 17.13
C ALA A 326 13.49 -27.44 16.02
N ILE A 327 13.29 -26.22 15.52
CA ILE A 327 12.40 -25.95 14.37
C ILE A 327 12.89 -26.70 13.14
N GLY A 328 14.18 -26.63 12.82
CA GLY A 328 14.78 -27.33 11.68
C GLY A 328 14.47 -28.84 11.73
N ARG A 329 14.70 -29.49 12.87
CA ARG A 329 14.41 -30.92 13.04
C ARG A 329 12.91 -31.24 13.03
N ALA A 330 12.08 -30.40 13.62
CA ALA A 330 10.62 -30.57 13.58
C ALA A 330 10.10 -30.50 12.13
N TRP A 331 10.56 -29.52 11.35
CA TRP A 331 10.19 -29.36 9.94
C TRP A 331 10.77 -30.46 9.04
N ALA A 332 11.92 -31.03 9.39
CA ALA A 332 12.51 -32.15 8.66
C ALA A 332 11.82 -33.49 8.94
N THR A 333 11.30 -33.68 10.16
CA THR A 333 10.53 -34.88 10.54
C THR A 333 9.24 -34.97 9.73
N ASP A 334 8.71 -33.84 9.29
CA ASP A 334 7.47 -33.72 8.55
C ASP A 334 7.60 -33.82 7.02
N ALA A 335 8.74 -34.29 6.50
CA ALA A 335 9.06 -34.29 5.06
C ALA A 335 8.12 -35.13 4.14
N GLY A 336 6.95 -35.54 4.63
CA GLY A 336 5.86 -36.11 3.83
C GLY A 336 4.44 -35.63 4.17
N ARG A 337 4.22 -34.65 5.08
CA ARG A 337 2.85 -34.23 5.49
C ARG A 337 2.49 -32.77 5.26
N GLY A 338 3.36 -31.76 5.43
CA GLY A 338 3.12 -30.45 4.79
C GLY A 338 3.75 -29.17 5.35
N LEU A 339 4.55 -29.22 6.40
CA LEU A 339 5.06 -28.01 7.06
C LEU A 339 6.11 -27.25 6.26
N ASN A 340 6.96 -27.95 5.49
CA ASN A 340 8.05 -27.31 4.75
C ASN A 340 7.63 -26.86 3.34
N ARG A 341 6.56 -26.06 3.26
CA ARG A 341 5.94 -25.59 2.00
C ARG A 341 5.91 -24.07 1.90
N VAL A 342 5.92 -23.55 0.68
CA VAL A 342 5.68 -22.15 0.35
C VAL A 342 4.56 -22.02 -0.68
N ILE A 343 3.82 -20.93 -0.65
CA ILE A 343 2.87 -20.57 -1.71
C ILE A 343 3.52 -19.54 -2.61
N ALA A 344 3.44 -19.76 -3.93
CA ALA A 344 3.87 -18.80 -4.92
C ALA A 344 3.00 -18.94 -6.16
N ARG A 345 2.46 -17.81 -6.64
CA ARG A 345 1.45 -17.76 -7.72
C ARG A 345 0.21 -18.58 -7.33
N ASP A 346 -0.17 -19.52 -8.18
CA ASP A 346 -1.30 -20.44 -8.09
C ASP A 346 -0.94 -21.81 -7.49
N GLY A 347 0.30 -21.99 -7.00
CA GLY A 347 0.82 -23.28 -6.55
C GLY A 347 1.40 -23.30 -5.13
N ILE A 348 1.29 -24.47 -4.49
CA ILE A 348 1.97 -24.79 -3.23
C ILE A 348 3.20 -25.65 -3.55
N TRP A 349 4.37 -25.21 -3.10
CA TRP A 349 5.67 -25.81 -3.39
C TRP A 349 6.28 -26.45 -2.15
N GLN A 350 6.63 -27.73 -2.25
CA GLN A 350 7.38 -28.43 -1.22
C GLN A 350 8.87 -28.11 -1.34
N LEU A 351 9.48 -27.63 -0.25
CA LEU A 351 10.91 -27.34 -0.23
C LEU A 351 11.72 -28.63 0.04
N PRO A 352 12.80 -28.89 -0.72
CA PRO A 352 13.59 -30.12 -0.62
C PRO A 352 14.57 -30.13 0.58
N ARG A 353 14.82 -28.97 1.17
CA ARG A 353 15.72 -28.78 2.32
C ARG A 353 15.02 -27.90 3.34
N VAL A 354 15.38 -28.07 4.61
CA VAL A 354 14.82 -27.27 5.70
C VAL A 354 15.78 -26.13 6.00
N HIS A 355 15.31 -24.91 5.76
CA HIS A 355 16.01 -23.68 6.12
C HIS A 355 15.12 -22.89 7.07
N VAL A 356 15.74 -22.16 7.99
CA VAL A 356 15.02 -21.37 8.98
C VAL A 356 15.47 -19.91 8.87
N GLY A 357 14.52 -19.01 8.63
CA GLY A 357 14.75 -17.58 8.70
C GLY A 357 14.85 -17.12 10.17
N VAL A 358 15.80 -16.24 10.48
CA VAL A 358 16.00 -15.67 11.82
C VAL A 358 15.97 -14.16 11.71
N ARG A 359 14.98 -13.51 12.34
CA ARG A 359 14.89 -12.05 12.35
C ARG A 359 15.95 -11.44 13.25
N VAL A 360 16.73 -10.51 12.71
CA VAL A 360 17.82 -9.80 13.38
C VAL A 360 17.65 -8.29 13.24
N LEU A 361 18.18 -7.55 14.20
CA LEU A 361 18.25 -6.09 14.10
C LEU A 361 19.50 -5.68 13.32
N VAL A 362 19.35 -4.69 12.45
CA VAL A 362 20.43 -4.10 11.65
C VAL A 362 20.26 -2.58 11.75
N GLY A 363 20.87 -1.95 12.75
CA GLY A 363 20.55 -0.57 13.13
C GLY A 363 19.10 -0.46 13.63
N ASP A 364 18.35 0.49 13.08
CA ASP A 364 16.90 0.68 13.36
C ASP A 364 15.97 -0.22 12.51
N ASP A 365 16.54 -1.10 11.67
CA ASP A 365 15.80 -1.94 10.72
C ASP A 365 15.81 -3.43 11.15
N VAL A 366 14.87 -4.23 10.61
CA VAL A 366 14.71 -5.67 10.91
C VAL A 366 14.95 -6.57 9.70
N ALA A 367 16.12 -7.19 9.59
CA ALA A 367 16.44 -8.10 8.48
C ALA A 367 16.28 -9.58 8.86
N THR A 368 16.36 -10.48 7.89
CA THR A 368 16.31 -11.94 8.13
C THR A 368 17.60 -12.62 7.66
N VAL A 369 18.24 -13.35 8.58
CA VAL A 369 19.34 -14.28 8.28
C VAL A 369 18.75 -15.67 8.08
N VAL A 370 19.02 -16.30 6.95
CA VAL A 370 18.57 -17.66 6.63
C VAL A 370 19.64 -18.66 7.01
N ILE A 371 19.30 -19.54 7.93
CA ILE A 371 20.14 -20.66 8.37
C ILE A 371 19.87 -21.86 7.47
N THR A 372 20.83 -22.17 6.61
CA THR A 372 20.73 -23.28 5.65
C THR A 372 20.93 -24.63 6.33
N ASP A 373 20.18 -25.63 5.86
CA ASP A 373 20.10 -27.00 6.39
C ASP A 373 19.98 -27.03 7.94
N ALA A 374 19.06 -26.23 8.49
CA ALA A 374 18.96 -26.00 9.93
C ALA A 374 18.70 -27.29 10.74
N ASP A 375 18.13 -28.31 10.10
CA ASP A 375 17.94 -29.66 10.66
C ASP A 375 19.25 -30.41 10.91
N ARG A 376 20.32 -30.05 10.19
CA ARG A 376 21.62 -30.72 10.21
C ARG A 376 22.70 -29.97 10.97
N ARG A 377 22.51 -28.68 11.24
CA ARG A 377 23.52 -27.83 11.91
C ARG A 377 23.56 -28.07 13.42
N SER A 378 24.75 -27.93 14.01
CA SER A 378 24.92 -27.87 15.46
C SER A 378 24.40 -26.52 15.99
N VAL A 379 24.08 -26.47 17.29
CA VAL A 379 23.68 -25.22 17.96
C VAL A 379 24.80 -24.17 17.90
N SER A 380 26.06 -24.62 17.96
CA SER A 380 27.25 -23.76 17.86
C SER A 380 27.38 -23.16 16.45
N ASP A 381 27.23 -23.97 15.39
CA ASP A 381 27.24 -23.48 14.01
C ASP A 381 26.12 -22.48 13.77
N ILE A 382 24.90 -22.77 14.22
CA ILE A 382 23.75 -21.88 14.09
C ILE A 382 24.05 -20.52 14.75
N ALA A 383 24.61 -20.52 15.96
CA ALA A 383 24.97 -19.30 16.67
C ALA A 383 26.00 -18.46 15.89
N LYS A 384 27.04 -19.11 15.35
CA LYS A 384 28.07 -18.45 14.52
C LYS A 384 27.47 -17.91 13.21
N MET A 385 26.58 -18.66 12.56
CA MET A 385 25.91 -18.27 11.32
C MET A 385 24.99 -17.06 11.52
N ILE A 386 24.21 -17.01 12.61
CA ILE A 386 23.39 -15.84 12.97
C ILE A 386 24.28 -14.61 13.15
N GLY A 387 25.36 -14.73 13.94
CA GLY A 387 26.28 -13.63 14.21
C GLY A 387 26.96 -13.11 12.94
N LYS A 388 27.48 -14.02 12.11
CA LYS A 388 28.11 -13.68 10.83
C LYS A 388 27.12 -12.99 9.88
N GLY A 389 25.91 -13.55 9.74
CA GLY A 389 24.88 -13.00 8.87
C GLY A 389 24.43 -11.60 9.30
N GLN A 390 24.22 -11.40 10.60
CA GLN A 390 23.88 -10.08 11.13
C GLN A 390 25.00 -9.05 10.87
N ALA A 391 26.26 -9.43 11.12
CA ALA A 391 27.40 -8.55 10.87
C ALA A 391 27.52 -8.17 9.38
N ALA A 392 27.34 -9.14 8.47
CA ALA A 392 27.35 -8.88 7.04
C ALA A 392 26.21 -7.93 6.62
N LEU A 393 25.02 -8.07 7.20
CA LEU A 393 23.89 -7.17 6.92
C LEU A 393 24.14 -5.75 7.44
N ILE A 394 24.80 -5.60 8.59
CA ILE A 394 25.21 -4.29 9.14
C ILE A 394 26.26 -3.62 8.26
N ASP A 395 27.33 -4.33 7.90
CA ASP A 395 28.39 -3.81 7.02
C ASP A 395 27.82 -3.41 5.66
N MET A 396 26.95 -4.24 5.09
CA MET A 396 26.24 -3.91 3.85
C MET A 396 25.39 -2.65 4.00
N ARG A 397 24.58 -2.52 5.06
CA ARG A 397 23.80 -1.29 5.32
C ARG A 397 24.69 -0.05 5.37
N ALA A 398 25.86 -0.14 6.00
CA ALA A 398 26.79 0.98 6.09
C ALA A 398 27.36 1.39 4.72
N ARG A 399 27.47 0.45 3.77
CA ARG A 399 27.98 0.71 2.41
C ARG A 399 26.92 1.28 1.45
N PHE A 400 25.63 1.08 1.72
CA PHE A 400 24.54 1.62 0.90
C PHE A 400 24.02 2.91 1.50
N GLN A 401 24.48 4.07 0.99
CA GLN A 401 23.90 5.36 1.35
C GLN A 401 22.70 5.72 0.43
N PRO A 402 21.70 6.46 0.94
CA PRO A 402 20.61 6.98 0.11
C PRO A 402 21.17 7.92 -0.97
N GLY A 403 21.08 7.53 -2.24
CA GLY A 403 21.56 8.33 -3.38
C GLY A 403 22.56 7.62 -4.28
N ASP A 404 23.14 6.50 -3.85
CA ASP A 404 23.93 5.65 -4.74
C ASP A 404 23.02 4.95 -5.75
N THR A 405 22.99 5.45 -6.98
CA THR A 405 22.45 4.74 -8.17
C THR A 405 23.38 3.63 -8.65
N GLY A 406 24.23 3.11 -7.75
CA GLY A 406 25.39 2.27 -8.00
C GLY A 406 25.19 1.28 -9.14
N GLY A 407 25.83 1.58 -10.27
CA GLY A 407 25.77 0.80 -11.49
C GLY A 407 26.18 -0.65 -11.30
N GLU A 408 25.40 -1.53 -11.94
CA GLU A 408 25.72 -2.86 -12.52
C GLU A 408 26.52 -3.92 -11.76
N ARG A 409 27.03 -3.67 -10.54
CA ARG A 409 27.71 -4.71 -9.76
C ARG A 409 27.04 -4.89 -8.43
N LEU A 410 26.12 -5.86 -8.39
CA LEU A 410 25.87 -6.64 -7.18
C LEU A 410 27.26 -7.03 -6.61
N PRO A 411 27.64 -6.62 -5.39
CA PRO A 411 28.87 -7.07 -4.75
C PRO A 411 28.96 -8.59 -4.87
N GLY A 412 30.15 -9.14 -5.13
CA GLY A 412 30.34 -10.57 -5.48
C GLY A 412 29.80 -11.62 -4.49
N GLY A 413 29.25 -11.21 -3.34
CA GLY A 413 28.49 -12.05 -2.41
C GLY A 413 26.95 -11.97 -2.54
N MET A 414 26.38 -10.93 -3.15
CA MET A 414 24.92 -10.73 -3.23
C MET A 414 24.20 -11.73 -4.14
N ALA A 415 24.79 -12.12 -5.26
CA ALA A 415 24.23 -13.14 -6.15
C ALA A 415 24.06 -14.51 -5.43
N GLN A 416 24.77 -14.71 -4.31
CA GLN A 416 24.68 -15.91 -3.47
C GLN A 416 23.67 -15.76 -2.32
N LEU A 417 23.33 -14.53 -1.91
CA LEU A 417 22.37 -14.23 -0.83
C LEU A 417 20.91 -14.25 -1.31
N VAL A 418 20.64 -13.77 -2.54
CA VAL A 418 19.29 -13.69 -3.14
C VAL A 418 18.61 -15.05 -3.32
N PRO A 419 19.28 -16.14 -3.75
CA PRO A 419 18.63 -17.44 -3.90
C PRO A 419 18.13 -18.04 -2.58
N ALA A 420 18.72 -17.67 -1.44
CA ALA A 420 18.34 -18.22 -0.13
C ALA A 420 17.07 -17.59 0.44
N ALA A 421 16.72 -16.38 -0.01
CA ALA A 421 15.59 -15.63 0.51
C ALA A 421 14.24 -16.34 0.31
N PHE A 422 14.11 -17.09 -0.79
CA PHE A 422 12.89 -17.80 -1.17
C PHE A 422 12.89 -19.29 -0.78
N ARG A 423 13.85 -19.73 0.05
CA ARG A 423 14.07 -21.16 0.35
C ARG A 423 13.74 -21.57 1.78
N HIS A 424 12.98 -20.77 2.52
CA HIS A 424 12.54 -21.11 3.87
C HIS A 424 11.02 -20.98 4.00
N SER A 425 10.41 -21.97 4.64
CA SER A 425 8.96 -22.02 4.94
C SER A 425 8.63 -21.49 6.33
N VAL A 426 9.65 -21.34 7.20
CA VAL A 426 9.50 -20.93 8.59
C VAL A 426 10.54 -19.88 8.98
N THR A 427 10.07 -18.84 9.67
CA THR A 427 10.92 -17.80 10.27
C THR A 427 10.71 -17.74 11.78
N ILE A 428 11.75 -17.38 12.52
CA ILE A 428 11.69 -17.14 13.96
C ILE A 428 12.06 -15.69 14.28
N SER A 429 11.28 -15.07 15.17
CA SER A 429 11.52 -13.73 15.72
C SER A 429 11.58 -13.79 17.24
N ASN A 430 12.74 -13.49 17.83
CA ASN A 430 12.89 -13.43 19.28
C ASN A 430 12.63 -12.01 19.79
N VAL A 431 11.36 -11.71 20.06
CA VAL A 431 10.90 -10.43 20.59
C VAL A 431 10.96 -10.37 22.11
N GLY A 432 11.08 -11.51 22.78
CA GLY A 432 11.22 -11.59 24.24
C GLY A 432 12.45 -10.85 24.78
N LYS A 433 13.46 -10.60 23.93
CA LYS A 433 14.61 -9.74 24.27
C LYS A 433 14.22 -8.27 24.52
N PHE A 434 13.04 -7.85 24.07
CA PHE A 434 12.47 -6.52 24.28
C PHE A 434 11.36 -6.50 25.36
N GLY A 435 11.16 -7.59 26.11
CA GLY A 435 10.14 -7.67 27.15
C GLY A 435 8.73 -8.04 26.66
N LEU A 436 8.58 -8.41 25.39
CA LEU A 436 7.29 -8.87 24.86
C LEU A 436 7.02 -10.31 25.30
N THR A 437 5.92 -10.54 26.03
CA THR A 437 5.56 -11.85 26.59
C THR A 437 4.84 -12.75 25.59
N THR A 438 4.05 -12.16 24.69
CA THR A 438 3.38 -12.83 23.57
C THR A 438 3.49 -11.93 22.33
N GLY A 439 3.30 -12.51 21.15
CA GLY A 439 3.33 -11.76 19.91
C GLY A 439 3.03 -12.65 18.72
N SER A 440 2.68 -12.01 17.62
CA SER A 440 2.57 -12.64 16.31
C SER A 440 3.15 -11.64 15.32
N GLY A 441 4.07 -12.09 14.47
CA GLY A 441 4.69 -11.25 13.46
C GLY A 441 3.71 -10.88 12.33
N ALA A 442 4.28 -10.56 11.17
CA ALA A 442 3.55 -10.49 9.91
C ALA A 442 4.20 -11.46 8.92
N LEU A 443 3.40 -12.18 8.13
CA LEU A 443 3.90 -12.97 7.01
C LEU A 443 4.31 -12.02 5.88
N SER A 444 5.43 -12.28 5.23
CA SER A 444 5.80 -11.55 4.00
C SER A 444 5.21 -12.25 2.78
N PRO A 445 4.81 -11.52 1.74
CA PRO A 445 4.16 -12.09 0.56
C PRO A 445 5.05 -13.05 -0.25
N TYR A 446 6.37 -13.06 -0.01
CA TYR A 446 7.33 -13.86 -0.78
C TYR A 446 7.84 -15.11 -0.06
N ALA A 447 7.60 -15.21 1.24
CA ALA A 447 8.01 -16.24 2.23
C ALA A 447 8.09 -15.54 3.60
N PRO A 448 7.90 -16.23 4.74
CA PRO A 448 7.55 -17.64 4.94
C PRO A 448 6.03 -17.89 5.03
N THR A 449 5.61 -19.16 5.05
CA THR A 449 4.22 -19.58 5.36
C THR A 449 3.96 -19.77 6.85
N THR A 450 5.03 -19.81 7.67
CA THR A 450 4.96 -19.82 9.13
C THR A 450 5.94 -18.80 9.74
N ASP A 451 5.47 -17.99 10.68
CA ASP A 451 6.29 -17.12 11.53
C ASP A 451 6.12 -17.49 13.01
N ILE A 452 7.23 -17.84 13.66
CA ILE A 452 7.27 -18.20 15.08
C ILE A 452 7.85 -17.03 15.87
N THR A 453 7.04 -16.49 16.79
CA THR A 453 7.45 -15.42 17.69
C THR A 453 7.80 -15.99 19.06
N VAL A 454 9.01 -15.70 19.55
CA VAL A 454 9.49 -16.13 20.88
C VAL A 454 9.28 -14.99 21.88
N GLY A 455 8.42 -15.22 22.86
CA GLY A 455 8.16 -14.30 23.96
C GLY A 455 9.24 -14.32 25.04
N GLU A 456 9.08 -13.42 26.02
CA GLU A 456 9.97 -13.29 27.17
C GLU A 456 10.03 -14.57 27.99
N ARG A 457 11.23 -14.89 28.49
CA ARG A 457 11.44 -15.98 29.44
C ARG A 457 10.88 -15.62 30.82
N ARG A 458 9.80 -16.26 31.22
CA ARG A 458 9.06 -16.02 32.47
C ARG A 458 8.90 -17.28 33.31
N LYS A 459 8.71 -17.13 34.62
CA LYS A 459 8.36 -18.26 35.49
C LYS A 459 6.85 -18.48 35.43
N LEU A 460 6.43 -19.68 35.05
CA LEU A 460 5.03 -20.12 35.08
C LEU A 460 4.89 -21.36 35.98
N PRO A 461 3.72 -21.56 36.61
CA PRO A 461 3.44 -22.78 37.36
C PRO A 461 3.34 -23.98 36.39
N LEU A 462 4.17 -25.00 36.62
CA LEU A 462 4.14 -26.25 35.87
C LEU A 462 3.57 -27.36 36.77
N TRP A 463 2.49 -28.00 36.32
CA TRP A 463 1.95 -29.16 37.00
C TRP A 463 2.92 -30.36 36.92
N ARG A 464 3.28 -30.92 38.08
CA ARG A 464 4.13 -32.10 38.23
C ARG A 464 3.40 -33.19 39.03
N PHE A 465 2.27 -33.66 38.49
CA PHE A 465 1.40 -34.73 39.03
C PHE A 465 0.77 -34.48 40.40
N ILE A 466 1.53 -33.97 41.37
CA ILE A 466 1.11 -33.76 42.76
C ILE A 466 1.21 -32.30 43.20
N ALA A 467 1.94 -31.45 42.46
CA ALA A 467 2.15 -30.05 42.81
C ALA A 467 2.45 -29.17 41.58
N TYR A 468 2.14 -27.88 41.69
CA TYR A 468 2.65 -26.86 40.77
C TYR A 468 4.04 -26.43 41.22
N VAL A 469 5.02 -26.54 40.32
CA VAL A 469 6.39 -26.06 40.56
C VAL A 469 6.70 -24.88 39.63
N PRO A 470 7.38 -23.82 40.11
CA PRO A 470 7.79 -22.73 39.25
C PRO A 470 8.81 -23.23 38.22
N ALA A 471 8.53 -23.02 36.93
CA ALA A 471 9.44 -23.37 35.86
C ALA A 471 9.56 -22.23 34.83
N TRP A 472 10.77 -22.06 34.31
CA TRP A 472 11.02 -21.09 33.24
C TRP A 472 10.37 -21.55 31.94
N HIS A 473 9.54 -20.70 31.35
CA HIS A 473 8.87 -20.91 30.09
C HIS A 473 9.12 -19.74 29.14
N VAL A 474 8.92 -19.98 27.86
CA VAL A 474 8.65 -18.95 26.85
C VAL A 474 7.34 -19.28 26.17
N HIS A 475 6.62 -18.25 25.77
CA HIS A 475 5.51 -18.42 24.84
C HIS A 475 6.07 -18.46 23.41
N LEU A 476 5.68 -19.46 22.63
CA LEU A 476 5.90 -19.52 21.20
C LEU A 476 4.58 -19.17 20.51
N GLY A 477 4.48 -17.93 20.03
CA GLY A 477 3.40 -17.50 19.15
C GLY A 477 3.66 -18.00 17.73
N CYS A 478 2.62 -18.33 16.99
CA CYS A 478 2.69 -18.84 15.63
C CYS A 478 1.68 -18.10 14.76
N LEU A 479 2.15 -17.62 13.61
CA LEU A 479 1.33 -17.07 12.54
C LEU A 479 1.52 -17.93 11.29
N GLN A 480 0.44 -18.37 10.65
CA GLN A 480 0.50 -19.31 9.53
C GLN A 480 -0.46 -18.91 8.42
N ASP A 481 -0.05 -19.13 7.17
CA ASP A 481 -0.90 -18.92 5.99
C ASP A 481 -1.92 -20.05 5.89
N HIS A 482 -3.21 -19.73 6.07
CA HIS A 482 -4.25 -20.75 6.14
C HIS A 482 -4.51 -21.43 4.78
N ARG A 483 -4.00 -20.86 3.67
CA ARG A 483 -4.06 -21.51 2.35
C ARG A 483 -3.11 -22.70 2.24
N VAL A 484 -2.06 -22.73 3.07
CA VAL A 484 -1.01 -23.75 3.04
C VAL A 484 -1.06 -24.66 4.25
N VAL A 485 -1.34 -24.10 5.42
CA VAL A 485 -1.32 -24.80 6.71
C VAL A 485 -2.71 -24.78 7.30
N ASP A 486 -3.26 -25.95 7.64
CA ASP A 486 -4.54 -26.05 8.33
C ASP A 486 -4.36 -26.24 9.86
N GLY A 487 -5.48 -26.43 10.58
CA GLY A 487 -5.45 -26.67 12.03
C GLY A 487 -4.74 -27.95 12.45
N GLN A 488 -4.77 -29.00 11.61
CA GLN A 488 -4.10 -30.26 11.88
C GLN A 488 -2.59 -30.11 11.70
N ASP A 489 -2.15 -29.46 10.63
CA ASP A 489 -0.74 -29.15 10.37
C ASP A 489 -0.17 -28.25 11.47
N ALA A 490 -0.93 -27.22 11.87
CA ALA A 490 -0.57 -26.34 12.98
C ALA A 490 -0.38 -27.15 14.28
N GLY A 491 -1.33 -28.02 14.63
CA GLY A 491 -1.24 -28.89 15.80
C GLY A 491 -0.04 -29.85 15.75
N LEU A 492 0.25 -30.39 14.57
CA LEU A 492 1.41 -31.25 14.34
C LEU A 492 2.73 -30.50 14.53
N ALA A 493 2.86 -29.29 13.96
CA ALA A 493 4.03 -28.44 14.14
C ALA A 493 4.29 -28.14 15.62
N MET A 494 3.25 -27.79 16.37
CA MET A 494 3.36 -27.54 17.81
C MET A 494 3.82 -28.77 18.58
N ARG A 495 3.27 -29.96 18.28
CA ARG A 495 3.67 -31.22 18.91
C ARG A 495 5.13 -31.56 18.63
N LEU A 496 5.53 -31.55 17.35
CA LEU A 496 6.91 -31.86 16.94
C LEU A 496 7.91 -30.89 17.56
N LEU A 497 7.60 -29.60 17.60
CA LEU A 497 8.47 -28.61 18.23
C LEU A 497 8.58 -28.83 19.75
N ARG A 498 7.49 -29.20 20.44
CA ARG A 498 7.55 -29.57 21.88
C ARG A 498 8.46 -30.78 22.12
N GLU A 499 8.41 -31.79 21.25
CA GLU A 499 9.26 -32.99 21.35
C GLU A 499 10.74 -32.62 21.23
N GLN A 500 11.10 -31.75 20.29
CA GLN A 500 12.47 -31.25 20.10
C GLN A 500 12.96 -30.34 21.26
N LEU A 501 12.04 -29.81 22.07
CA LEU A 501 12.35 -28.95 23.22
C LEU A 501 12.26 -29.68 24.58
N THR A 502 12.17 -31.02 24.56
CA THR A 502 12.32 -31.83 25.77
C THR A 502 13.77 -31.77 26.30
N ARG A 503 13.95 -32.03 27.59
CA ARG A 503 15.28 -31.97 28.23
C ARG A 503 16.31 -32.90 27.58
N SER A 504 15.88 -34.10 27.17
CA SER A 504 16.72 -35.07 26.47
C SER A 504 17.04 -34.61 25.05
N ALA A 505 16.05 -34.14 24.29
CA ALA A 505 16.26 -33.63 22.93
C ALA A 505 17.21 -32.43 22.93
N VAL A 506 16.99 -31.43 23.79
CA VAL A 506 17.88 -30.27 23.92
C VAL A 506 19.30 -30.69 24.30
N ARG A 507 19.47 -31.67 25.20
CA ARG A 507 20.81 -32.20 25.51
C ARG A 507 21.49 -32.76 24.25
N SER A 508 20.76 -33.53 23.44
CA SER A 508 21.28 -34.05 22.16
C SER A 508 21.60 -32.92 21.16
N LEU A 509 20.80 -31.86 21.09
CA LEU A 509 21.09 -30.69 20.26
C LEU A 509 22.38 -29.98 20.68
N LEU A 510 22.59 -29.81 21.99
CA LEU A 510 23.72 -29.09 22.54
C LEU A 510 25.06 -29.83 22.38
N ILE A 511 25.03 -31.17 22.32
CA ILE A 511 26.25 -32.00 22.15
C ILE A 511 26.50 -32.40 20.70
N ALA A 512 25.62 -32.01 19.76
CA ALA A 512 25.78 -32.34 18.35
C ALA A 512 27.09 -31.74 17.82
N PRO A 513 27.91 -32.52 17.08
CA PRO A 513 29.18 -32.03 16.56
C PRO A 513 28.96 -30.91 15.55
N ASP A 514 29.88 -29.95 15.52
CA ASP A 514 29.91 -28.90 14.50
C ASP A 514 30.05 -29.53 13.11
N THR A 515 29.26 -29.02 12.18
CA THR A 515 29.19 -29.44 10.78
C THR A 515 30.01 -28.56 9.84
N ILE A 516 30.47 -27.40 10.32
CA ILE A 516 31.30 -26.45 9.58
C ILE A 516 32.72 -26.47 10.16
N SER A 517 33.68 -26.98 9.39
CA SER A 517 35.10 -26.89 9.72
C SER A 517 35.71 -25.59 9.13
N GLY A 518 36.17 -24.68 10.00
CA GLY A 518 36.82 -23.44 9.58
C GLY A 518 35.87 -22.24 9.39
N ALA A 519 36.21 -21.35 8.44
CA ALA A 519 35.42 -20.16 8.17
C ALA A 519 34.09 -20.51 7.50
N ILE A 520 32.98 -19.98 8.00
CA ILE A 520 31.64 -20.21 7.43
C ILE A 520 31.61 -19.58 6.03
N PRO A 521 31.31 -20.31 4.95
CA PRO A 521 31.14 -19.73 3.61
C PRO A 521 29.90 -18.82 3.53
N ASP A 522 29.95 -17.77 2.70
CA ASP A 522 28.79 -16.86 2.51
C ASP A 522 27.56 -17.60 1.97
N ILE A 523 27.74 -18.57 1.08
CA ILE A 523 26.64 -19.43 0.57
C ILE A 523 25.85 -20.17 1.65
N GLN A 524 26.45 -20.41 2.83
CA GLN A 524 25.77 -21.10 3.92
C GLN A 524 24.94 -20.15 4.77
N VAL A 525 25.25 -18.86 4.73
CA VAL A 525 24.53 -17.80 5.44
C VAL A 525 23.75 -16.99 4.41
N GLY A 526 22.51 -17.41 4.15
CA GLY A 526 21.62 -16.63 3.30
C GLY A 526 21.15 -15.38 4.02
N GLY A 527 20.93 -14.29 3.31
CA GLY A 527 20.29 -13.09 3.84
C GLY A 527 19.09 -12.76 2.98
N VAL A 528 17.90 -12.65 3.58
CA VAL A 528 16.80 -11.96 2.90
C VAL A 528 17.07 -10.49 3.11
N LEU A 529 17.63 -9.90 2.07
CA LEU A 529 17.66 -8.48 1.77
C LEU A 529 16.23 -7.99 1.54
N GLY A 530 15.33 -8.12 2.51
CA GLY A 530 13.99 -7.58 2.38
C GLY A 530 13.99 -6.05 2.44
N MET A 531 14.96 -5.32 1.85
CA MET A 531 15.33 -4.04 2.46
C MET A 531 16.26 -3.05 1.76
N PHE A 532 16.63 -3.22 0.50
CA PHE A 532 17.37 -2.17 -0.21
C PHE A 532 16.61 -1.79 -1.48
N PRO A 533 16.00 -0.58 -1.53
CA PRO A 533 15.18 -0.11 -2.64
C PRO A 533 15.86 -0.21 -4.00
N SER A 534 17.19 -0.05 -4.04
CA SER A 534 17.97 -0.11 -5.27
C SER A 534 17.93 -1.49 -5.93
N LEU A 535 17.90 -2.59 -5.15
CA LEU A 535 17.84 -3.95 -5.69
C LEU A 535 16.42 -4.36 -6.11
N SER A 536 15.40 -3.97 -5.34
CA SER A 536 13.99 -4.23 -5.72
C SER A 536 13.59 -3.44 -6.96
N GLN A 537 14.13 -2.23 -7.14
CA GLN A 537 13.98 -1.46 -8.38
C GLN A 537 14.77 -2.08 -9.53
N LEU A 538 15.99 -2.58 -9.32
CA LEU A 538 16.76 -3.27 -10.37
C LEU A 538 16.09 -4.58 -10.81
N LEU A 539 15.63 -5.40 -9.86
CA LEU A 539 14.97 -6.68 -10.14
C LEU A 539 13.54 -6.48 -10.68
N GLY A 540 12.86 -5.41 -10.27
CA GLY A 540 11.55 -5.00 -10.81
C GLY A 540 11.63 -4.41 -12.22
N ALA A 541 12.76 -3.78 -12.58
CA ALA A 541 12.96 -3.20 -13.91
C ALA A 541 13.30 -4.24 -15.00
N THR A 542 13.74 -5.45 -14.65
CA THR A 542 14.25 -6.43 -15.65
C THR A 542 13.35 -7.61 -16.02
N SER A 543 12.19 -7.87 -15.40
CA SER A 543 11.30 -8.93 -15.94
C SER A 543 9.84 -8.91 -15.45
N LEU A 544 8.98 -8.21 -16.18
CA LEU A 544 7.69 -8.74 -16.65
C LEU A 544 7.61 -8.65 -18.19
N LEU A 545 8.76 -8.82 -18.85
CA LEU A 545 8.76 -9.26 -20.25
C LEU A 545 8.39 -10.74 -20.26
N SER A 546 7.20 -11.00 -20.80
CA SER A 546 6.76 -12.24 -21.45
C SER A 546 7.76 -13.41 -21.50
N GLY A 547 7.34 -14.57 -20.98
CA GLY A 547 7.66 -15.88 -21.56
C GLY A 547 9.06 -16.44 -21.31
N SER A 548 9.10 -17.63 -20.71
CA SER A 548 10.21 -18.59 -20.78
C SER A 548 11.46 -18.27 -19.94
N PHE A 549 11.49 -18.75 -18.69
CA PHE A 549 12.77 -19.06 -18.05
C PHE A 549 13.28 -20.39 -18.60
N LEU A 550 14.27 -20.31 -19.51
CA LEU A 550 15.08 -21.43 -19.96
C LEU A 550 15.93 -21.94 -18.77
N VAL A 551 15.72 -23.18 -18.35
CA VAL A 551 16.60 -23.87 -17.41
C VAL A 551 17.91 -24.17 -18.14
N VAL A 552 18.96 -23.40 -17.87
CA VAL A 552 20.32 -23.78 -18.30
C VAL A 552 20.85 -24.84 -17.33
N VAL A 553 20.61 -26.11 -17.68
CA VAL A 553 21.35 -27.24 -17.09
C VAL A 553 22.75 -27.23 -17.70
N GLY A 554 23.76 -26.81 -16.94
CA GLY A 554 25.16 -26.99 -17.32
C GLY A 554 25.54 -28.48 -17.31
N PRO A 555 26.36 -28.96 -18.25
CA PRO A 555 26.61 -30.38 -18.43
C PRO A 555 27.47 -30.95 -17.31
N THR A 556 27.00 -32.04 -16.70
CA THR A 556 27.81 -32.94 -15.89
C THR A 556 28.87 -33.59 -16.77
N LYS A 557 30.12 -33.14 -16.63
CA LYS A 557 31.29 -33.95 -17.02
C LYS A 557 31.50 -35.03 -15.96
N GLN A 558 31.20 -36.27 -16.32
CA GLN A 558 31.99 -37.44 -15.93
C GLN A 558 31.65 -38.56 -16.91
N GLY A 559 32.61 -38.87 -17.78
CA GLY A 559 32.59 -40.05 -18.62
C GLY A 559 33.31 -41.21 -17.93
N LEU A 560 33.00 -42.42 -18.42
CA LEU A 560 33.85 -43.62 -18.49
C LEU A 560 34.38 -44.08 -17.11
N LEU A 561 33.84 -45.10 -16.47
CA LEU A 561 33.64 -46.49 -16.92
C LEU A 561 32.60 -47.18 -16.03
#